data_AF-A0A267H7X5-F1
#
_entry.id   AF-A0A267H7X5-F1
#
_cell.length_a   1.000
_cell.length_b   1.000
_cell.length_c   1.000
_cell.angle_alpha   90.00
_cell.angle_beta   90.00
_cell.angle_gamma   90.00
#
_symmetry.space_group_name_H-M   'P 1'
#
loop_
_entity.id
_entity.type
_entity.pdbx_description
1 polymer ?
#
loop_
_entity_poly.entity_id
_entity_poly.type
_entity_poly.pdbx_seq_one_letter_code
_entity_poly.pdbx_strand_id
1 'polypeptide(L)'
;MAAQAHLALGEFCAGAGLATEAVSLAPNWAPARQTLGRCQVSAGLTRQALKSFAYACFLDPTEPDIWHKDLLWTWDLCRAENQGHKGGEDHGETRGKIP
;
A
#
# COMPACT_ATOMS: atom_id res chain seq x y z
N MET A 1 -22.99 7.22 4.84
CA MET A 1 -21.56 7.13 4.46
C MET A 1 -20.71 6.23 5.38
N ALA A 2 -21.27 5.51 6.37
CA ALA A 2 -20.49 4.59 7.22
C ALA A 2 -20.48 3.12 6.71
N ALA A 3 -21.50 2.70 5.95
CA ALA A 3 -21.59 1.33 5.42
C ALA A 3 -20.56 1.05 4.30
N GLN A 4 -20.19 2.06 3.51
CA GLN A 4 -19.18 1.91 2.45
C GLN A 4 -17.79 1.58 3.02
N ALA A 5 -17.45 2.11 4.20
CA ALA A 5 -16.18 1.88 4.85
C ALA A 5 -16.14 0.52 5.58
N HIS A 6 -17.28 0.03 6.07
CA HIS A 6 -17.38 -1.26 6.74
C HIS A 6 -17.39 -2.46 5.77
N LEU A 7 -17.99 -2.31 4.58
CA LEU A 7 -17.86 -3.31 3.51
C LEU A 7 -16.43 -3.37 2.97
N ALA A 8 -15.79 -2.21 2.80
CA ALA A 8 -14.42 -2.12 2.32
C ALA A 8 -13.46 -2.97 3.19
N LEU A 9 -13.48 -2.82 4.52
CA LEU A 9 -12.57 -3.54 5.43
C LEU A 9 -12.75 -5.08 5.45
N GLY A 10 -13.98 -5.57 5.31
CA GLY A 10 -14.25 -7.02 5.22
C GLY A 10 -13.98 -7.60 3.84
N GLU A 11 -14.24 -6.83 2.78
CA GLU A 11 -13.96 -7.21 1.40
C GLU A 11 -12.49 -7.05 1.01
N PHE A 12 -11.68 -6.25 1.71
CA PHE A 12 -10.26 -6.11 1.37
C PHE A 12 -9.47 -7.39 1.61
N CYS A 13 -9.74 -8.13 2.70
CA CYS A 13 -9.08 -9.40 2.98
C CYS A 13 -9.52 -10.50 1.99
N ALA A 14 -10.81 -10.60 1.70
CA ALA A 14 -11.33 -11.53 0.70
C ALA A 14 -10.88 -11.14 -0.73
N GLY A 15 -10.86 -9.84 -1.01
CA GLY A 15 -10.46 -9.22 -2.26
C GLY A 15 -8.97 -9.39 -2.55
N ALA A 16 -8.12 -9.40 -1.52
CA ALA A 16 -6.70 -9.72 -1.68
C ALA A 16 -6.50 -11.16 -2.19
N GLY A 17 -7.28 -12.12 -1.66
CA GLY A 17 -7.27 -13.51 -2.11
C GLY A 17 -7.72 -13.64 -3.57
N LEU A 18 -8.87 -13.04 -3.90
CA LEU A 18 -9.41 -13.02 -5.27
C LEU A 18 -8.49 -12.30 -6.26
N ALA A 19 -7.88 -11.19 -5.85
CA ALA A 19 -6.94 -10.45 -6.69
C ALA A 19 -5.64 -11.22 -6.89
N THR A 20 -5.18 -11.97 -5.89
CA THR A 20 -4.00 -12.85 -6.02
C THR A 20 -4.30 -13.98 -7.02
N GLU A 21 -5.46 -14.62 -6.90
CA GLU A 21 -5.90 -15.65 -7.84
C GLU A 21 -6.05 -15.07 -9.26
N ALA A 22 -6.64 -13.89 -9.40
CA ALA A 22 -6.75 -13.20 -10.68
C ALA A 22 -5.38 -12.90 -11.31
N VAL A 23 -4.38 -12.50 -10.53
CA VAL A 23 -3.00 -12.31 -10.99
C VAL A 23 -2.34 -13.65 -11.35
N SER A 24 -2.66 -14.73 -10.65
CA SER A 24 -2.17 -16.08 -11.00
C SER A 24 -2.78 -16.60 -12.30
N LEU A 25 -4.07 -16.35 -12.54
CA LEU A 25 -4.77 -16.73 -13.76
C LEU A 25 -4.36 -15.86 -14.96
N ALA A 26 -4.18 -14.57 -14.74
CA ALA A 26 -3.84 -13.60 -15.77
C ALA A 26 -2.67 -12.70 -15.32
N PRO A 27 -1.42 -13.20 -15.40
CA PRO A 27 -0.23 -12.45 -14.98
C PRO A 27 0.15 -11.32 -15.93
N ASN A 28 -0.65 -10.98 -16.93
CA ASN A 28 -0.48 -9.79 -17.77
C ASN A 28 -1.66 -8.79 -17.64
N TRP A 29 -2.60 -9.06 -16.72
CA TRP A 29 -3.77 -8.21 -16.53
C TRP A 29 -3.49 -7.08 -15.53
N ALA A 30 -3.27 -5.86 -16.04
CA ALA A 30 -2.94 -4.69 -15.23
C ALA A 30 -4.03 -4.32 -14.19
N PRO A 31 -5.35 -4.36 -14.50
CA PRO A 31 -6.41 -4.11 -13.51
C PRO A 31 -6.40 -5.05 -12.29
N ALA A 32 -6.08 -6.34 -12.47
CA ALA A 32 -5.95 -7.26 -11.34
C ALA A 32 -4.78 -6.87 -10.43
N ARG A 33 -3.65 -6.47 -11.00
CA ARG A 33 -2.49 -5.99 -10.23
C ARG A 33 -2.78 -4.71 -9.46
N GLN A 34 -3.56 -3.79 -10.02
CA GLN A 34 -3.98 -2.59 -9.30
C GLN A 34 -4.94 -2.94 -8.17
N THR A 35 -5.89 -3.83 -8.40
CA THR A 35 -6.80 -4.30 -7.35
C THR A 35 -6.02 -4.95 -6.20
N LEU A 36 -5.04 -5.79 -6.54
CA LEU A 36 -4.11 -6.39 -5.57
C LEU A 36 -3.33 -5.31 -4.80
N GLY A 37 -2.78 -4.31 -5.50
CA GLY A 37 -2.06 -3.20 -4.90
C GLY A 37 -2.92 -2.40 -3.92
N ARG A 38 -4.17 -2.09 -4.27
CA ARG A 38 -5.10 -1.38 -3.38
C ARG A 38 -5.44 -2.20 -2.14
N CYS A 39 -5.70 -3.50 -2.29
CA CYS A 39 -5.88 -4.41 -1.17
C CYS A 39 -4.63 -4.48 -0.28
N GLN A 40 -3.43 -4.50 -0.87
CA GLN A 40 -2.16 -4.47 -0.13
C GLN A 40 -1.97 -3.17 0.65
N VAL A 41 -2.30 -2.00 0.08
CA VAL A 41 -2.27 -0.73 0.83
C VAL A 41 -3.24 -0.77 2.01
N SER A 42 -4.47 -1.22 1.78
CA SER A 42 -5.47 -1.35 2.85
C SER A 42 -5.06 -2.35 3.94
N ALA A 43 -4.23 -3.35 3.61
CA ALA A 43 -3.66 -4.30 4.55
C ALA A 43 -2.38 -3.79 5.26
N GLY A 44 -1.94 -2.55 5.00
CA GLY A 44 -0.68 -2.01 5.53
C GLY A 44 0.57 -2.58 4.86
N LEU A 45 0.42 -3.34 3.78
CA LEU A 45 1.51 -3.92 2.98
C LEU A 45 1.95 -2.94 1.88
N THR A 46 2.15 -1.67 2.24
CA THR A 46 2.41 -0.55 1.32
C THR A 46 3.60 -0.81 0.39
N ARG A 47 4.65 -1.46 0.90
CA ARG A 47 5.84 -1.83 0.11
C ARG A 47 5.58 -2.92 -0.93
N GLN A 48 4.62 -3.82 -0.67
CA GLN A 48 4.19 -4.83 -1.65
C GLN A 48 3.27 -4.19 -2.69
N ALA A 49 2.37 -3.31 -2.25
CA ALA A 49 1.50 -2.54 -3.13
C ALA A 49 2.28 -1.74 -4.18
N LEU A 50 3.35 -1.06 -3.77
CA LEU A 50 4.22 -0.31 -4.67
C LEU A 50 4.76 -1.18 -5.82
N LYS A 51 5.15 -2.42 -5.54
CA LYS A 51 5.62 -3.36 -6.57
C LYS A 51 4.49 -3.77 -7.52
N SER A 52 3.30 -4.03 -6.98
CA SER A 52 2.12 -4.39 -7.77
C SER A 52 1.73 -3.27 -8.74
N PHE A 53 1.73 -2.01 -8.27
CA PHE A 53 1.46 -0.85 -9.12
C PHE A 53 2.55 -0.59 -10.15
N ALA A 54 3.82 -0.75 -9.79
CA ALA A 54 4.93 -0.63 -10.74
C ALA A 54 4.81 -1.65 -11.89
N TYR A 55 4.43 -2.89 -11.57
CA TYR A 55 4.16 -3.90 -12.58
C TYR A 55 2.93 -3.59 -13.45
N ALA A 56 1.86 -3.04 -12.86
CA ALA A 56 0.68 -2.62 -13.63
C ALA A 56 1.06 -1.54 -14.66
N CYS A 57 1.85 -0.56 -14.26
CA CYS A 57 2.38 0.49 -15.14
C CYS A 57 3.31 -0.07 -16.24
N PHE A 58 4.06 -1.13 -15.95
CA PHE A 58 4.91 -1.79 -16.95
C PHE A 58 4.10 -2.55 -18.01
N LEU A 59 2.98 -3.15 -17.62
CA LEU A 59 2.14 -3.96 -18.51
C LEU A 59 1.27 -3.12 -19.43
N ASP A 60 0.76 -2.00 -18.90
CA ASP A 60 -0.06 -1.09 -19.67
C ASP A 60 0.49 0.34 -19.61
N PRO A 61 1.41 0.67 -20.52
CA PRO A 61 1.93 2.03 -20.65
C PRO A 61 0.94 2.99 -21.32
N THR A 62 -0.23 2.53 -21.76
CA THR A 62 -1.19 3.37 -22.51
C THR A 62 -2.09 4.20 -21.62
N GLU A 63 -2.28 3.79 -20.36
CA GLU A 63 -3.11 4.49 -19.37
C GLU A 63 -2.30 4.96 -18.14
N PRO A 64 -1.17 5.68 -18.31
CA PRO A 64 -0.23 5.97 -17.24
C PRO A 64 -0.86 6.80 -16.12
N ASP A 65 -1.86 7.63 -16.41
CA ASP A 65 -2.51 8.50 -15.43
C ASP A 65 -3.09 7.75 -14.24
N ILE A 66 -3.71 6.60 -14.46
CA ILE A 66 -4.37 5.83 -13.40
C ILE A 66 -3.31 5.12 -12.55
N TRP A 67 -2.39 4.41 -13.19
CA TRP A 67 -1.35 3.64 -12.49
C TRP A 67 -0.35 4.54 -11.78
N HIS A 68 -0.02 5.69 -12.37
CA HIS A 68 0.96 6.63 -11.83
C HIS A 68 0.42 7.38 -10.61
N LYS A 69 -0.89 7.68 -10.58
CA LYS A 69 -1.55 8.24 -9.38
C LYS A 69 -1.51 7.27 -8.22
N ASP A 70 -1.90 6.01 -8.45
CA ASP A 70 -1.87 4.97 -7.42
C ASP A 70 -0.43 4.70 -6.93
N LEU A 71 0.54 4.67 -7.85
CA LEU A 71 1.96 4.48 -7.54
C LEU A 71 2.54 5.63 -6.71
N LEU A 72 2.29 6.88 -7.12
CA LEU A 72 2.82 8.07 -6.44
C LEU A 72 2.24 8.19 -5.03
N TRP A 73 0.92 8.02 -4.90
CA TRP A 73 0.25 8.05 -3.60
C TRP A 73 0.78 6.96 -2.65
N THR A 74 0.97 5.74 -3.17
CA THR A 74 1.52 4.62 -2.38
C THR A 74 2.98 4.84 -1.99
N TRP A 75 3.77 5.50 -2.85
CA TRP A 75 5.15 5.85 -2.56
C TRP A 75 5.25 6.86 -1.41
N ASP A 76 4.42 7.91 -1.45
CA ASP A 76 4.33 8.91 -0.37
C ASP A 76 3.89 8.25 0.95
N LEU A 77 2.92 7.35 0.90
CA LEU A 77 2.48 6.59 2.07
C LEU A 77 3.62 5.75 2.67
N CYS A 78 4.34 4.98 1.83
CA CYS A 78 5.47 4.15 2.27
C CYS A 78 6.60 4.99 2.86
N ARG A 79 6.82 6.19 2.32
CA ARG A 79 7.81 7.13 2.81
C ARG A 79 7.39 7.73 4.16
N ALA A 80 6.13 8.11 4.31
CA ALA A 80 5.58 8.63 5.57
C ALA A 80 5.64 7.59 6.70
N GLU A 81 5.30 6.32 6.42
CA GLU A 81 5.43 5.21 7.37
C GLU A 81 6.88 5.04 7.85
N ASN A 82 7.84 5.13 6.93
CA ASN A 82 9.26 5.01 7.26
C ASN A 82 9.82 6.22 8.03
N GLN A 83 9.20 7.40 7.90
CA GLN A 83 9.56 8.60 8.66
C GLN A 83 8.91 8.62 10.05
N GLY A 84 7.68 8.12 10.18
CA GLY A 84 6.99 7.98 11.47
C GLY A 84 7.70 7.02 12.43
N HIS A 85 8.33 5.97 11.91
CA HIS A 85 9.12 5.02 12.71
C HIS A 85 10.45 5.60 13.25
N LYS A 86 10.92 6.74 12.72
CA LYS A 86 12.12 7.44 13.23
C LYS A 86 11.82 8.46 14.34
N GLY A 87 10.57 8.62 14.76
CA GLY A 87 10.17 9.55 15.84
C GLY A 87 9.99 8.91 17.22
N GLY A 88 10.31 7.62 17.38
CA GLY A 88 10.01 6.82 18.58
C GLY A 88 11.21 6.30 19.37
N GLU A 89 12.40 6.85 19.17
CA GLU A 89 13.55 6.60 20.05
C GLU A 89 13.72 7.80 20.99
N ASP A 90 12.82 7.90 21.98
CA ASP A 90 13.10 8.59 23.23
C ASP A 90 13.55 7.52 24.22
N HIS A 91 14.86 7.49 24.51
CA HIS A 91 15.38 6.82 25.70
C HIS A 91 16.09 7.88 26.52
N GLY A 92 15.44 8.19 27.64
CA GLY A 92 15.88 9.19 28.59
C GLY A 92 17.23 8.87 29.22
N GLU A 93 17.92 9.95 29.59
CA GLU A 93 18.89 9.94 30.67
C GLU A 93 18.68 11.24 31.46
N THR A 94 17.74 11.17 32.40
CA THR A 94 17.71 12.10 33.53
C THR A 94 18.69 11.62 34.59
N ARG A 95 19.93 12.13 34.60
CA ARG A 95 20.80 12.20 35.79
C ARG A 95 22.05 13.03 35.44
N GLY A 96 22.49 14.03 36.19
CA GLY A 96 22.15 14.38 37.56
C GLY A 96 22.54 15.81 37.91
N LYS A 97 21.95 16.21 39.04
CA LYS A 97 22.22 17.37 39.89
C LYS A 97 23.73 17.60 40.09
N ILE A 98 24.24 18.84 39.87
CA ILE A 98 24.61 19.90 40.88
C ILE A 98 25.91 19.52 41.65
N PRO A 99 26.89 20.42 41.88
CA PRO A 99 26.73 21.84 42.27
C PRO A 99 27.29 22.91 41.34
#